data_AF-A0A7U6GKU7-F1
#
_entry.id   AF-A0A7U6GKU7-F1
#
_cell.length_a   1.000
_cell.length_b   1.000
_cell.length_c   1.000
_cell.angle_alpha   90.00
_cell.angle_beta   90.00
_cell.angle_gamma   90.00
#
_symmetry.space_group_name_H-M   'P 1'
#
loop_
_entity.id
_entity.type
_entity.pdbx_description
1 polymer ?
#
loop_
_entity_poly.entity_id
_entity_poly.type
_entity_poly.pdbx_seq_one_letter_code
_entity_poly.pdbx_strand_id
1 'polypeptide(L)'
;MWQFIAFLLILGMIGAVLKWIGVALYIIFFYIVLPIVGFWILYVVIRSIYHAFNPEAKQAYLERKAKEAEENRKRKEKEEAEAKAKREREEAEKRRKEYERQQHRDGDQQTTPYTYQIGKHGNESLAIRYGIANQERKVKEYWYYAKGGEQKRNPDRDKIYYEPASKIRLQKTRKVSKDLYEVLLTDFRDRKARAIIETGTEYVKTFYPLDDSWFEKYADLEETLKGNNSFTLKELATFHVQKAVGT
;
A
#
# COMPACT_ATOMS: atom_id res chain seq x y z
N MET A 1 25.64 -39.66 -64.33
CA MET A 1 26.58 -40.63 -63.72
C MET A 1 27.12 -40.14 -62.36
N TRP A 2 27.64 -38.92 -62.25
CA TRP A 2 28.21 -38.38 -61.01
C TRP A 2 27.23 -38.32 -59.81
N GLN A 3 25.97 -37.94 -60.05
CA GLN A 3 24.95 -37.89 -58.98
C GLN A 3 24.62 -39.26 -58.38
N PHE A 4 24.70 -40.33 -59.17
CA PHE A 4 24.43 -41.69 -58.69
C PHE A 4 25.58 -42.22 -57.82
N ILE A 5 26.83 -41.90 -58.17
CA ILE A 5 28.01 -42.23 -57.37
C ILE A 5 27.99 -41.45 -56.05
N ALA A 6 27.63 -40.16 -56.08
CA ALA A 6 27.48 -39.35 -54.88
C ALA A 6 26.40 -39.91 -53.93
N PHE A 7 25.26 -40.37 -54.47
CA PHE A 7 24.19 -40.99 -53.68
C PHE A 7 24.64 -42.28 -52.97
N LEU A 8 25.39 -43.16 -53.66
CA LEU A 8 25.91 -44.39 -53.06
C LEU A 8 26.97 -44.11 -51.97
N LEU A 9 27.79 -43.08 -52.14
CA LEU A 9 28.76 -42.66 -51.11
C LEU A 9 28.07 -42.10 -49.87
N ILE A 10 26.98 -41.33 -50.02
CA ILE A 10 26.18 -40.82 -48.89
C ILE A 10 25.52 -41.98 -48.14
N LEU A 11 24.93 -42.94 -48.86
CA LEU A 11 24.35 -44.14 -48.25
C LEU A 11 25.38 -44.98 -47.50
N GLY A 12 26.58 -45.14 -48.07
CA GLY A 12 27.71 -45.80 -47.40
C GLY A 12 28.15 -45.07 -46.12
N MET A 13 28.22 -43.74 -46.14
CA MET A 13 28.54 -42.94 -44.95
C MET A 13 27.45 -43.02 -43.87
N ILE A 14 26.17 -42.98 -44.26
CA ILE A 14 25.06 -43.13 -43.30
C ILE A 14 25.11 -44.51 -42.64
N GLY A 15 25.36 -45.57 -43.41
CA GLY A 15 25.51 -46.92 -42.87
C GLY A 15 26.69 -47.04 -41.88
N ALA A 16 27.82 -46.40 -42.19
CA ALA A 16 28.97 -46.38 -41.30
C ALA A 16 28.70 -45.62 -40.00
N VAL A 17 28.06 -44.45 -40.07
CA VAL A 17 27.70 -43.63 -38.89
C VAL A 17 26.70 -44.38 -37.98
N LEU A 18 25.68 -45.01 -38.57
CA LEU A 18 24.69 -45.79 -37.81
C LEU A 18 25.32 -46.95 -37.05
N LYS A 19 26.31 -47.64 -37.64
CA LYS A 19 27.06 -48.70 -36.97
C LYS A 19 27.78 -48.19 -35.72
N TRP A 20 28.45 -47.04 -35.80
CA TRP A 20 29.16 -46.45 -34.66
C TRP A 20 28.21 -45.92 -33.58
N ILE A 21 27.04 -45.39 -33.96
CA ILE A 21 25.99 -45.01 -32.99
C ILE A 21 25.50 -46.24 -32.21
N GLY A 22 25.27 -47.36 -32.90
CA GLY A 22 24.88 -48.62 -32.24
C GLY A 22 25.92 -49.10 -31.23
N VAL A 23 27.20 -49.03 -31.57
CA VAL A 23 28.31 -49.38 -30.66
C VAL A 23 28.36 -48.42 -29.46
N ALA A 24 28.21 -47.12 -29.68
CA ALA A 24 28.22 -46.13 -28.59
C ALA A 24 27.04 -46.34 -27.62
N LEU A 25 25.83 -46.59 -28.14
CA LEU A 25 24.65 -46.88 -27.31
C LEU A 25 24.80 -48.18 -26.51
N TYR A 26 25.39 -49.22 -27.11
CA TYR A 26 25.70 -50.47 -26.43
C TYR A 26 26.65 -50.25 -25.26
N ILE A 27 27.71 -49.45 -25.46
CA ILE A 27 28.67 -49.11 -24.40
C ILE A 27 27.99 -48.31 -23.28
N ILE A 28 27.20 -47.29 -23.60
CA ILE A 28 26.49 -46.48 -22.59
C ILE A 28 25.53 -47.36 -21.76
N PHE A 29 24.77 -48.23 -22.42
CA PHE A 29 23.81 -49.09 -21.74
C PHE A 29 24.49 -50.07 -20.77
N PHE A 30 25.54 -50.76 -21.21
CA PHE A 30 26.21 -51.77 -20.39
C PHE A 30 27.11 -51.18 -19.30
N TYR A 31 27.76 -50.04 -19.54
CA TYR A 31 28.72 -49.47 -18.60
C TYR A 31 28.17 -48.34 -17.72
N ILE A 32 27.01 -47.77 -18.05
CA ILE A 32 26.42 -46.67 -17.26
C ILE A 32 25.06 -47.08 -16.69
N VAL A 33 24.14 -47.51 -17.54
CA VAL A 33 22.75 -47.80 -17.10
C VAL A 33 22.70 -49.04 -16.21
N LEU A 34 23.30 -50.15 -16.66
CA LEU A 34 23.31 -51.41 -15.92
C LEU A 34 23.94 -51.29 -14.52
N PRO A 35 25.09 -50.63 -14.33
CA PRO A 35 25.66 -50.39 -13.01
C PRO A 35 24.79 -49.53 -12.10
N ILE A 36 24.19 -48.44 -12.60
CA ILE A 36 23.31 -47.58 -11.80
C ILE A 36 22.11 -48.36 -11.29
N VAL A 37 21.47 -49.15 -12.16
CA VAL A 37 20.34 -50.01 -11.78
C VAL A 37 20.80 -51.08 -10.78
N GLY A 38 21.96 -51.70 -11.00
CA GLY A 38 22.55 -52.66 -10.08
C GLY A 38 22.82 -52.09 -8.69
N PHE A 39 23.40 -50.88 -8.60
CA PHE A 39 23.62 -50.16 -7.34
C PHE A 39 22.31 -49.81 -6.64
N TRP A 40 21.28 -49.41 -7.40
CA TRP A 40 19.97 -49.10 -6.83
C TRP A 40 19.30 -50.35 -6.23
N ILE A 41 19.32 -51.47 -6.96
CA ILE A 41 18.80 -52.75 -6.48
C ILE A 41 19.58 -53.19 -5.23
N LEU A 42 20.91 -53.14 -5.27
CA LEU A 42 21.77 -53.48 -4.14
C LEU A 42 21.46 -52.61 -2.90
N TYR A 43 21.28 -51.30 -3.08
CA TYR A 43 20.90 -50.39 -2.01
C TYR A 43 19.55 -50.76 -1.38
N VAL A 44 18.53 -51.07 -2.19
CA VAL A 44 17.21 -51.49 -1.69
C VAL A 44 17.30 -52.82 -0.93
N VAL A 45 18.08 -53.79 -1.44
CA VAL A 45 18.28 -55.10 -0.79
C VAL A 45 19.02 -54.96 0.53
N ILE A 46 20.17 -54.25 0.55
CA ILE A 46 20.95 -54.00 1.77
C ILE A 46 20.09 -53.29 2.81
N ARG A 47 19.33 -52.26 2.40
CA ARG A 47 18.41 -51.54 3.30
C ARG A 47 17.31 -52.44 3.85
N SER A 48 16.76 -53.35 3.03
CA SER A 48 15.73 -54.29 3.46
C SER A 48 16.27 -55.30 4.45
N ILE A 49 17.48 -55.83 4.23
CA ILE A 49 18.19 -56.73 5.15
C ILE A 49 18.50 -55.98 6.46
N TYR A 50 19.05 -54.77 6.38
CA TYR A 50 19.34 -53.94 7.56
C TYR A 50 18.08 -53.69 8.42
N HIS A 51 16.94 -53.41 7.80
CA HIS A 51 15.67 -53.25 8.51
C HIS A 51 15.07 -54.57 9.03
N ALA A 52 15.41 -55.72 8.45
CA ALA A 52 15.00 -57.03 8.94
C ALA A 52 15.82 -57.46 10.17
N PHE A 53 17.11 -57.10 10.23
CA PHE A 53 18.00 -57.39 11.36
C PHE A 53 17.95 -56.34 12.49
N ASN A 54 17.53 -55.09 12.20
CA ASN A 54 17.33 -54.02 13.19
C ASN A 54 15.87 -53.49 13.16
N PRO A 55 14.89 -54.24 13.67
CA PRO A 55 13.49 -53.81 13.71
C PRO A 55 13.28 -52.56 14.59
N GLU A 56 14.08 -52.40 15.64
CA GLU A 56 14.05 -51.24 16.56
C GLU A 56 14.39 -49.93 15.84
N ALA A 57 15.38 -49.94 14.93
CA ALA A 57 15.77 -48.74 14.17
C ALA A 57 14.67 -48.30 13.18
N LYS A 58 13.91 -49.26 12.62
CA LYS A 58 12.76 -48.97 11.75
C LYS A 58 11.60 -48.36 12.55
N GLN A 59 11.31 -48.91 13.72
CA GLN A 59 10.27 -48.38 14.63
C GLN A 59 10.63 -46.98 15.12
N ALA A 60 11.86 -46.76 15.58
CA ALA A 60 12.34 -45.45 16.02
C ALA A 60 12.27 -44.38 14.90
N TYR A 61 12.58 -44.75 13.66
CA TYR A 61 12.45 -43.85 12.51
C TYR A 61 10.98 -43.48 12.23
N LEU A 62 10.08 -44.46 12.25
CA LEU A 62 8.64 -44.25 12.04
C LEU A 62 8.03 -43.40 13.16
N GLU A 63 8.42 -43.64 14.42
CA GLU A 63 7.99 -42.84 15.57
C GLU A 63 8.48 -41.40 15.49
N ARG A 64 9.75 -41.16 15.13
CA ARG A 64 10.27 -39.80 14.91
C ARG A 64 9.49 -39.07 13.82
N LYS A 65 9.23 -39.75 12.69
CA LYS A 65 8.46 -39.17 11.58
C LYS A 65 7.01 -38.89 11.98
N ALA A 66 6.39 -39.76 12.79
CA ALA A 66 5.05 -39.54 13.32
C ALA A 66 4.99 -38.36 14.29
N LYS A 67 5.97 -38.23 15.21
CA LYS A 67 6.09 -37.09 16.14
C LYS A 67 6.31 -35.77 15.40
N GLU A 68 7.20 -35.75 14.41
CA GLU A 68 7.45 -34.56 13.58
C GLU A 68 6.21 -34.16 12.77
N ALA A 69 5.46 -35.13 12.24
CA ALA A 69 4.20 -34.86 11.54
C ALA A 69 3.13 -34.29 12.49
N GLU A 70 3.04 -34.81 13.72
CA GLU A 70 2.12 -34.30 14.74
C GLU A 70 2.50 -32.90 15.22
N GLU A 71 3.79 -32.64 15.43
CA GLU A 71 4.30 -31.32 15.82
C GLU A 71 4.08 -30.29 14.71
N ASN A 72 4.34 -30.67 13.45
CA ASN A 72 4.04 -29.82 12.30
C ASN A 72 2.54 -29.55 12.14
N ARG A 73 1.66 -30.51 12.43
CA ARG A 73 0.21 -30.29 12.46
C ARG A 73 -0.17 -29.29 13.55
N LYS A 74 0.30 -29.51 14.79
CA LYS A 74 0.04 -28.60 15.92
C LYS A 74 0.57 -27.19 15.65
N ARG A 75 1.72 -27.07 14.99
CA ARG A 75 2.29 -25.78 14.61
C ARG A 75 1.44 -25.07 13.56
N LYS A 76 1.02 -25.78 12.51
CA LYS A 76 0.11 -25.22 11.49
C LYS A 76 -1.22 -24.80 12.08
N GLU A 77 -1.81 -25.62 12.94
CA GLU A 77 -3.06 -25.30 13.64
C GLU A 77 -2.91 -24.04 14.52
N LYS A 78 -1.78 -23.89 15.22
CA LYS A 78 -1.48 -22.67 15.99
C LYS A 78 -1.30 -21.45 15.10
N GLU A 79 -0.51 -21.56 14.02
CA GLU A 79 -0.28 -20.47 13.07
C GLU A 79 -1.59 -20.03 12.39
N GLU A 80 -2.46 -20.98 12.01
CA GLU A 80 -3.78 -20.69 11.45
C GLU A 80 -4.71 -20.04 12.47
N ALA A 81 -4.73 -20.53 13.71
CA ALA A 81 -5.51 -19.94 14.80
C ALA A 81 -5.05 -18.51 15.12
N GLU A 82 -3.73 -18.27 15.17
CA GLU A 82 -3.16 -16.92 15.37
C GLU A 82 -3.49 -15.99 14.20
N ALA A 83 -3.38 -16.47 12.97
CA ALA A 83 -3.75 -15.69 11.79
C ALA A 83 -5.24 -15.34 11.77
N LYS A 84 -6.11 -16.29 12.14
CA LYS A 84 -7.55 -16.05 12.26
C LYS A 84 -7.87 -15.05 13.38
N ALA A 85 -7.28 -15.22 14.56
CA ALA A 85 -7.45 -14.30 15.68
C ALA A 85 -6.95 -12.89 15.34
N LYS A 86 -5.83 -12.77 14.62
CA LYS A 86 -5.31 -11.47 14.15
C LYS A 86 -6.28 -10.81 13.17
N ARG A 87 -6.80 -11.55 12.19
CA ARG A 87 -7.80 -11.05 11.23
C ARG A 87 -9.09 -10.59 11.94
N GLU A 88 -9.59 -11.39 12.87
CA GLU A 88 -10.80 -11.04 13.64
C GLU A 88 -10.58 -9.75 14.47
N ARG A 89 -9.40 -9.58 15.08
CA ARG A 89 -9.04 -8.36 15.80
C ARG A 89 -8.97 -7.15 14.87
N GLU A 90 -8.31 -7.28 13.72
CA GLU A 90 -8.21 -6.21 12.72
C GLU A 90 -9.59 -5.83 12.15
N GLU A 91 -10.47 -6.81 11.91
CA GLU A 91 -11.84 -6.56 11.47
C GLU A 91 -12.69 -5.89 12.56
N ALA A 92 -12.59 -6.36 13.81
CA ALA A 92 -13.28 -5.73 14.93
C ALA A 92 -12.83 -4.29 15.14
N GLU A 93 -11.53 -4.01 15.02
CA GLU A 93 -10.97 -2.66 15.10
C GLU A 93 -11.45 -1.78 13.94
N LYS A 94 -11.48 -2.30 12.71
CA LYS A 94 -12.02 -1.59 11.54
C LYS A 94 -13.51 -1.25 11.74
N ARG A 95 -14.31 -2.19 12.25
CA ARG A 95 -15.74 -1.96 12.55
C ARG A 95 -15.93 -0.90 13.63
N ARG A 96 -15.13 -0.92 14.70
CA ARG A 96 -15.16 0.12 15.75
C ARG A 96 -14.82 1.50 15.18
N LYS A 97 -13.73 1.61 14.43
CA LYS A 97 -13.33 2.87 13.77
C LYS A 97 -14.41 3.36 12.80
N GLU A 98 -15.03 2.47 12.04
CA GLU A 98 -16.12 2.83 11.13
C GLU A 98 -17.35 3.35 11.89
N TYR A 99 -17.71 2.71 12.99
CA TYR A 99 -18.82 3.14 13.83
C TYR A 99 -18.57 4.53 14.44
N GLU A 100 -17.36 4.78 14.97
CA GLU A 100 -16.95 6.10 15.47
C GLU A 100 -17.03 7.16 14.37
N ARG A 101 -16.55 6.84 13.16
CA ARG A 101 -16.65 7.72 11.99
C ARG A 101 -18.09 8.07 11.64
N GLN A 102 -18.99 7.08 11.62
CA GLN A 102 -20.41 7.30 11.37
C GLN A 102 -21.04 8.23 12.41
N GLN A 103 -20.73 8.04 13.69
CA GLN A 103 -21.21 8.93 14.75
C GLN A 103 -20.75 10.38 14.55
N HIS A 104 -19.48 10.60 14.21
CA HIS A 104 -18.97 11.94 13.95
C HIS A 104 -19.55 12.57 12.67
N ARG A 105 -19.70 11.76 11.62
CA ARG A 105 -20.23 12.17 10.33
C ARG A 105 -21.69 12.59 10.41
N ASP A 106 -22.50 11.76 11.06
CA ASP A 106 -23.95 11.90 11.09
C ASP A 106 -24.44 12.73 12.29
N GLY A 107 -23.57 12.96 13.28
CA GLY A 107 -23.84 13.86 14.39
C GLY A 107 -24.03 15.31 13.93
N ASP A 108 -25.12 15.93 14.39
CA ASP A 108 -25.42 17.35 14.16
C ASP A 108 -24.54 18.28 15.00
N GLN A 109 -24.15 17.81 16.19
CA GLN A 109 -23.24 18.48 17.11
C GLN A 109 -22.18 17.47 17.57
N GLN A 110 -20.97 17.97 17.77
CA GLN A 110 -19.84 17.17 18.22
C GLN A 110 -19.30 17.74 19.52
N THR A 111 -18.99 16.84 20.46
CA THR A 111 -18.32 17.20 21.72
C THR A 111 -16.82 17.38 21.52
N THR A 112 -16.23 16.60 20.61
CA THR A 112 -14.78 16.63 20.31
C THR A 112 -14.55 17.03 18.85
N PRO A 113 -13.47 17.78 18.54
CA PRO A 113 -13.10 18.10 17.16
C PRO A 113 -12.80 16.83 16.35
N TYR A 114 -13.22 16.83 15.09
CA TYR A 114 -13.02 15.75 14.13
C TYR A 114 -12.27 16.24 12.88
N THR A 115 -11.58 15.32 12.22
CA THR A 115 -10.79 15.65 11.02
C THR A 115 -11.60 15.36 9.77
N TYR A 116 -11.87 16.41 9.00
CA TYR A 116 -12.60 16.33 7.74
C TYR A 116 -11.65 16.44 6.55
N GLN A 117 -12.03 15.85 5.43
CA GLN A 117 -11.39 16.10 4.15
C GLN A 117 -11.84 17.46 3.61
N ILE A 118 -10.93 18.16 2.94
CA ILE A 118 -11.21 19.45 2.32
C ILE A 118 -10.58 19.51 0.94
N GLY A 119 -11.39 19.92 -0.04
CA GLY A 119 -10.91 20.13 -1.39
C GLY A 119 -10.35 21.53 -1.60
N LYS A 120 -9.82 21.75 -2.80
CA LYS A 120 -9.32 23.05 -3.24
C LYS A 120 -10.31 24.18 -3.02
N HIS A 121 -11.56 24.00 -3.46
CA HIS A 121 -12.61 25.01 -3.32
C HIS A 121 -12.89 25.36 -1.85
N GLY A 122 -12.90 24.35 -0.96
CA GLY A 122 -13.03 24.58 0.48
C GLY A 122 -11.89 25.45 1.02
N ASN A 123 -10.65 25.14 0.66
CA ASN A 123 -9.48 25.93 1.07
C ASN A 123 -9.50 27.36 0.50
N GLU A 124 -9.89 27.55 -0.75
CA GLU A 124 -10.03 28.89 -1.36
C GLU A 124 -11.11 29.71 -0.64
N SER A 125 -12.29 29.11 -0.39
CA SER A 125 -13.37 29.79 0.32
C SER A 125 -12.94 30.19 1.73
N LEU A 126 -12.19 29.34 2.43
CA LEU A 126 -11.65 29.61 3.75
C LEU A 126 -10.62 30.77 3.71
N ALA A 127 -9.76 30.80 2.69
CA ALA A 127 -8.80 31.88 2.51
C ALA A 127 -9.49 33.21 2.19
N ILE A 128 -10.41 33.23 1.21
CA ILE A 128 -11.07 34.44 0.72
C ILE A 128 -12.04 35.03 1.75
N ARG A 129 -12.78 34.17 2.48
CA ARG A 129 -13.88 34.62 3.36
C ARG A 129 -13.46 34.77 4.82
N TYR A 130 -12.36 34.12 5.23
CA TYR A 130 -11.89 34.15 6.63
C TYR A 130 -10.43 34.59 6.79
N GLY A 131 -9.67 34.74 5.70
CA GLY A 131 -8.25 35.08 5.78
C GLY A 131 -7.42 33.94 6.36
N ILE A 132 -7.86 32.69 6.21
CA ILE A 132 -7.19 31.51 6.77
C ILE A 132 -6.62 30.67 5.62
N ALA A 133 -5.29 30.58 5.56
CA ALA A 133 -4.61 29.69 4.62
C ALA A 133 -4.38 28.32 5.27
N ASN A 134 -5.20 27.33 4.89
CA ASN A 134 -5.03 25.95 5.37
C ASN A 134 -3.94 25.23 4.57
N GLN A 135 -2.76 25.07 5.20
CA GLN A 135 -1.58 24.54 4.56
C GLN A 135 -0.95 23.43 5.41
N GLU A 136 -0.41 22.42 4.74
CA GLU A 136 0.38 21.35 5.36
C GLU A 136 1.87 21.53 5.06
N ARG A 137 2.69 21.32 6.10
CA ARG A 137 4.14 21.35 5.96
C ARG A 137 4.62 20.04 5.32
N LYS A 138 5.28 20.14 4.17
CA LYS A 138 5.96 19.03 3.49
C LYS A 138 7.47 19.22 3.56
N VAL A 139 8.17 18.09 3.63
CA VAL A 139 9.64 18.06 3.64
C VAL A 139 10.08 17.28 2.41
N LYS A 140 10.73 17.96 1.47
CA LYS A 140 11.37 17.33 0.31
C LYS A 140 12.76 16.88 0.73
N GLU A 141 12.90 15.57 0.91
CA GLU A 141 14.16 14.96 1.31
C GLU A 141 15.25 15.19 0.26
N TYR A 142 16.43 15.59 0.73
CA TYR A 142 17.60 15.75 -0.10
C TYR A 142 18.48 14.50 -0.05
N TRP A 143 18.61 13.87 -1.21
CA TRP A 143 19.46 12.71 -1.43
C TRP A 143 20.64 13.09 -2.32
N TYR A 144 21.81 12.55 -2.01
CA TYR A 144 23.04 12.73 -2.80
C TYR A 144 23.82 11.44 -2.91
N TYR A 145 24.71 11.34 -3.89
CA TYR A 145 25.63 10.22 -4.03
C TYR A 145 26.96 10.57 -3.38
N ALA A 146 27.39 9.74 -2.42
CA ALA A 146 28.68 9.87 -1.78
C ALA A 146 29.80 9.28 -2.67
N LYS A 147 31.05 9.59 -2.34
CA LYS A 147 32.21 8.94 -2.98
C LYS A 147 32.08 7.42 -2.77
N GLY A 148 32.04 6.66 -3.86
CA GLY A 148 31.76 5.21 -3.84
C GLY A 148 30.38 4.82 -4.37
N GLY A 149 29.52 5.78 -4.76
CA GLY A 149 28.22 5.50 -5.41
C GLY A 149 27.07 5.20 -4.44
N GLU A 150 27.30 5.24 -3.13
CA GLU A 150 26.26 5.07 -2.12
C GLU A 150 25.34 6.29 -2.07
N GLN A 151 24.02 6.07 -2.15
CA GLN A 151 23.02 7.12 -1.95
C GLN A 151 22.90 7.42 -0.45
N LYS A 152 23.24 8.65 -0.06
CA LYS A 152 23.12 9.14 1.33
C LYS A 152 22.10 10.27 1.41
N ARG A 153 21.34 10.29 2.50
CA ARG A 153 20.43 11.40 2.83
C ARG A 153 21.19 12.47 3.59
N ASN A 154 20.95 13.73 3.27
CA ASN A 154 21.40 14.85 4.09
C ASN A 154 20.19 15.63 4.62
N PRO A 155 19.77 15.38 5.86
CA PRO A 155 18.62 16.08 6.48
C PRO A 155 18.78 17.60 6.53
N ASP A 156 19.99 18.13 6.63
CA ASP A 156 20.24 19.58 6.73
C ASP A 156 19.92 20.32 5.44
N ARG A 157 19.84 19.61 4.32
CA ARG A 157 19.48 20.16 3.00
C ARG A 157 18.05 19.85 2.59
N ASP A 158 17.26 19.24 3.46
CA ASP A 158 15.85 18.98 3.20
C ASP A 158 15.12 20.31 2.98
N LYS A 159 14.37 20.42 1.87
CA LYS A 159 13.61 21.64 1.56
C LYS A 159 12.23 21.54 2.20
N ILE A 160 11.90 22.51 3.05
CA ILE A 160 10.55 22.63 3.63
C ILE A 160 9.71 23.50 2.72
N TYR A 161 8.51 23.02 2.37
CA TYR A 161 7.55 23.77 1.58
C TYR A 161 6.13 23.52 2.10
N TYR A 162 5.19 24.38 1.72
CA TYR A 162 3.82 24.34 2.19
C TYR A 162 2.88 24.10 1.02
N GLU A 163 2.02 23.10 1.14
CA GLU A 163 0.98 22.77 0.16
C GLU A 163 -0.40 23.00 0.78
N PRO A 164 -1.45 23.23 -0.03
CA PRO A 164 -2.84 23.20 0.45
C PRO A 164 -3.13 21.91 1.21
N ALA A 165 -3.59 22.01 2.46
CA ALA A 165 -3.89 20.82 3.23
C ALA A 165 -5.15 20.10 2.68
N SER A 166 -5.08 18.77 2.62
CA SER A 166 -6.21 17.91 2.20
C SER A 166 -7.21 17.63 3.33
N LYS A 167 -6.87 18.05 4.55
CA LYS A 167 -7.66 17.83 5.75
C LYS A 167 -7.73 19.10 6.59
N ILE A 168 -8.79 19.21 7.37
CA ILE A 168 -8.99 20.28 8.34
C ILE A 168 -9.63 19.71 9.60
N ARG A 169 -9.17 20.17 10.77
CA ARG A 169 -9.78 19.79 12.04
C ARG A 169 -10.83 20.81 12.45
N LEU A 170 -12.06 20.37 12.61
CA LEU A 170 -13.17 21.21 13.03
C LEU A 170 -14.13 20.47 13.96
N GLN A 171 -14.92 21.23 14.71
CA GLN A 171 -15.96 20.72 15.59
C GLN A 171 -17.30 21.30 15.16
N LYS A 172 -18.27 20.45 14.80
CA LYS A 172 -19.65 20.90 14.57
C LYS A 172 -20.26 21.37 15.90
N THR A 173 -20.65 22.65 15.97
CA THR A 173 -21.27 23.22 17.16
C THR A 173 -22.79 23.19 17.06
N ARG A 174 -23.34 23.49 15.87
CA ARG A 174 -24.79 23.56 15.64
C ARG A 174 -25.11 23.32 14.17
N LYS A 175 -26.20 22.61 13.89
CA LYS A 175 -26.78 22.51 12.55
C LYS A 175 -27.60 23.77 12.24
N VAL A 176 -27.30 24.43 11.12
CA VAL A 176 -28.00 25.63 10.65
C VAL A 176 -29.04 25.27 9.60
N SER A 177 -28.70 24.38 8.67
CA SER A 177 -29.60 23.86 7.64
C SER A 177 -29.26 22.41 7.29
N LYS A 178 -29.85 21.86 6.22
CA LYS A 178 -29.64 20.45 5.80
C LYS A 178 -28.16 20.05 5.78
N ASP A 179 -27.33 20.85 5.10
CA ASP A 179 -25.90 20.59 4.89
C ASP A 179 -25.00 21.69 5.49
N LEU A 180 -25.58 22.74 6.10
CA LEU A 180 -24.85 23.86 6.68
C LEU A 180 -24.72 23.71 8.19
N TYR A 181 -23.50 23.74 8.68
CA TYR A 181 -23.17 23.64 10.10
C TYR A 181 -22.36 24.85 10.54
N GLU A 182 -22.63 25.34 11.74
CA GLU A 182 -21.68 26.18 12.45
C GLU A 182 -20.57 25.28 13.01
N VAL A 183 -19.33 25.68 12.77
CA VAL A 183 -18.14 24.89 13.11
C VAL A 183 -17.11 25.74 13.84
N LEU A 184 -16.39 25.11 14.76
CA LEU A 184 -15.23 25.66 15.43
C LEU A 184 -13.97 25.09 14.78
N LEU A 185 -13.05 25.95 14.35
CA LEU A 185 -11.82 25.58 13.67
C LEU A 185 -10.66 25.49 14.67
N THR A 186 -10.33 24.28 15.12
CA THR A 186 -9.34 24.05 16.18
C THR A 186 -7.92 24.42 15.74
N ASP A 187 -7.55 24.14 14.49
CA ASP A 187 -6.20 24.43 13.98
C ASP A 187 -5.94 25.94 13.83
N PHE A 188 -6.99 26.77 13.91
CA PHE A 188 -6.95 28.20 13.63
C PHE A 188 -7.43 29.04 14.81
N ARG A 189 -6.92 28.75 16.02
CA ARG A 189 -7.21 29.50 17.27
C ARG A 189 -8.71 29.52 17.61
N ASP A 190 -9.38 28.39 17.41
CA ASP A 190 -10.80 28.22 17.72
C ASP A 190 -11.71 29.27 17.06
N ARG A 191 -11.34 29.69 15.85
CA ARG A 191 -12.19 30.60 15.06
C ARG A 191 -13.47 29.88 14.66
N LYS A 192 -14.60 30.59 14.72
CA LYS A 192 -15.90 30.10 14.27
C LYS A 192 -16.08 30.35 12.78
N ALA A 193 -16.72 29.41 12.10
CA ALA A 193 -17.12 29.53 10.70
C ALA A 193 -18.46 28.81 10.45
N ARG A 194 -19.10 29.08 9.31
CA ARG A 194 -20.15 28.20 8.78
C ARG A 194 -19.54 27.34 7.68
N ALA A 195 -19.73 26.03 7.73
CA ALA A 195 -19.22 25.09 6.73
C ALA A 195 -20.37 24.29 6.11
N ILE A 196 -20.32 24.10 4.80
CA ILE A 196 -21.15 23.10 4.14
C ILE A 196 -20.43 21.75 4.21
N ILE A 197 -21.03 20.82 4.93
CA ILE A 197 -20.58 19.44 5.05
C ILE A 197 -21.67 18.58 4.39
N GLU A 198 -21.32 17.90 3.29
CA GLU A 198 -22.29 17.10 2.56
C GLU A 198 -22.79 15.96 3.46
N THR A 199 -24.11 15.86 3.64
CA THR A 199 -24.72 14.86 4.52
C THR A 199 -24.25 13.44 4.15
N GLY A 200 -23.84 12.67 5.15
CA GLY A 200 -23.34 11.31 4.95
C GLY A 200 -21.90 11.24 4.44
N THR A 201 -21.17 12.36 4.41
CA THR A 201 -19.74 12.41 4.05
C THR A 201 -18.89 13.09 5.11
N GLU A 202 -17.59 12.77 5.12
CA GLU A 202 -16.59 13.44 5.95
C GLU A 202 -15.86 14.53 5.16
N TYR A 203 -16.58 15.23 4.29
CA TYR A 203 -16.02 16.20 3.35
C TYR A 203 -16.62 17.59 3.53
N VAL A 204 -15.75 18.59 3.66
CA VAL A 204 -16.11 20.01 3.68
C VAL A 204 -16.04 20.56 2.26
N LYS A 205 -17.18 21.00 1.77
CA LYS A 205 -17.32 21.54 0.41
C LYS A 205 -16.85 22.99 0.32
N THR A 206 -17.28 23.82 1.26
CA THR A 206 -17.05 25.27 1.27
C THR A 206 -17.35 25.86 2.64
N PHE A 207 -16.82 27.05 2.91
CA PHE A 207 -17.13 27.84 4.11
C PHE A 207 -17.88 29.09 3.75
N TYR A 208 -18.93 29.44 4.49
CA TYR A 208 -19.65 30.71 4.41
C TYR A 208 -19.31 31.58 5.61
N PRO A 209 -19.20 32.92 5.46
CA PRO A 209 -19.14 33.89 6.56
C PRO A 209 -20.19 33.63 7.65
N LEU A 210 -19.88 34.06 8.87
CA LEU A 210 -20.83 34.04 9.99
C LEU A 210 -21.91 35.12 9.83
N ASP A 211 -21.57 36.24 9.20
CA ASP A 211 -22.44 37.38 8.93
C ASP A 211 -22.60 37.55 7.42
N ASP A 212 -23.84 37.73 6.98
CA ASP A 212 -24.21 37.83 5.57
C ASP A 212 -23.80 39.19 4.97
N SER A 213 -23.56 40.20 5.81
CA SER A 213 -23.06 41.53 5.41
C SER A 213 -21.73 41.48 4.63
N TRP A 214 -20.91 40.46 4.87
CA TRP A 214 -19.65 40.27 4.15
C TRP A 214 -19.90 40.08 2.65
N PHE A 215 -20.92 39.31 2.27
CA PHE A 215 -21.23 39.06 0.87
C PHE A 215 -21.74 40.31 0.17
N GLU A 216 -22.59 41.08 0.84
CA GLU A 216 -23.11 42.33 0.29
C GLU A 216 -21.98 43.31 -0.05
N LYS A 217 -20.90 43.31 0.74
CA LYS A 217 -19.78 44.23 0.56
C LYS A 217 -18.67 43.71 -0.36
N TYR A 218 -18.46 42.40 -0.43
CA TYR A 218 -17.28 41.80 -1.07
C TYR A 218 -17.62 40.73 -2.13
N ALA A 219 -18.84 40.70 -2.66
CA ALA A 219 -19.25 39.76 -3.71
C ALA A 219 -18.31 39.75 -4.92
N ASP A 220 -18.00 40.93 -5.47
CA ASP A 220 -17.12 41.09 -6.65
C ASP A 220 -15.71 40.54 -6.41
N LEU A 221 -15.21 40.67 -5.17
CA LEU A 221 -13.91 40.14 -4.76
C LEU A 221 -13.92 38.61 -4.81
N GLU A 222 -14.98 37.99 -4.29
CA GLU A 222 -15.10 36.54 -4.34
C GLU A 222 -15.18 36.06 -5.79
N GLU A 223 -16.00 36.70 -6.63
CA GLU A 223 -16.14 36.31 -8.03
C GLU A 223 -14.81 36.36 -8.78
N THR A 224 -13.98 37.37 -8.50
CA THR A 224 -12.68 37.55 -9.15
C THR A 224 -11.62 36.54 -8.67
N LEU A 225 -11.64 36.18 -7.39
CA LEU A 225 -10.60 35.35 -6.76
C LEU A 225 -10.91 33.86 -6.79
N LYS A 226 -12.19 33.49 -6.79
CA LYS A 226 -12.63 32.09 -6.68
C LYS A 226 -12.31 31.32 -7.96
N GLY A 227 -11.69 30.15 -7.81
CA GLY A 227 -11.27 29.32 -8.95
C GLY A 227 -10.09 29.90 -9.74
N ASN A 228 -9.48 31.00 -9.29
CA ASN A 228 -8.31 31.58 -9.92
C ASN A 228 -7.05 30.82 -9.52
N ASN A 229 -6.49 30.06 -10.46
CA ASN A 229 -5.32 29.22 -10.23
C ASN A 229 -4.00 30.00 -10.09
N SER A 230 -4.00 31.29 -10.44
CA SER A 230 -2.81 32.13 -10.39
C SER A 230 -2.46 32.56 -8.96
N PHE A 231 -3.43 32.53 -8.04
CA PHE A 231 -3.21 32.90 -6.65
C PHE A 231 -3.03 31.68 -5.75
N THR A 232 -2.03 31.76 -4.88
CA THR A 232 -1.82 30.82 -3.79
C THR A 232 -2.83 31.08 -2.66
N LEU A 233 -3.11 30.07 -1.83
CA LEU A 233 -3.98 30.22 -0.65
C LEU A 233 -3.52 31.35 0.29
N LYS A 234 -2.20 31.53 0.40
CA LYS A 234 -1.62 32.59 1.23
C LYS A 234 -1.94 33.99 0.67
N GLU A 235 -1.86 34.17 -0.64
CA GLU A 235 -2.21 35.42 -1.30
C GLU A 235 -3.71 35.71 -1.14
N LEU A 236 -4.56 34.71 -1.39
CA LEU A 236 -6.01 34.82 -1.18
C LEU A 236 -6.35 35.25 0.26
N ALA A 237 -5.72 34.61 1.25
CA ALA A 237 -5.91 34.97 2.65
C ALA A 237 -5.41 36.38 2.98
N THR A 238 -4.31 36.81 2.36
CA THR A 238 -3.76 38.15 2.53
C THR A 238 -4.71 39.21 1.96
N PHE A 239 -5.31 38.97 0.79
CA PHE A 239 -6.32 39.85 0.21
C PHE A 239 -7.52 40.03 1.13
N HIS A 240 -8.01 38.93 1.74
CA HIS A 240 -9.08 39.04 2.73
C HIS A 240 -8.68 39.97 3.88
N VAL A 241 -7.52 39.74 4.51
CA VAL A 241 -7.08 40.57 5.65
C VAL A 241 -6.98 42.04 5.25
N GLN A 242 -6.37 42.34 4.10
CA GLN A 242 -6.24 43.71 3.60
C GLN A 242 -7.58 44.40 3.31
N LYS A 243 -8.57 43.67 2.79
CA LYS A 243 -9.86 44.24 2.36
C LYS A 243 -10.95 44.22 3.44
N ALA A 244 -10.97 43.19 4.27
CA ALA A 244 -12.04 42.92 5.23
C ALA A 244 -11.71 43.36 6.65
N VAL A 245 -10.47 43.15 7.11
CA VAL A 245 -10.03 43.59 8.45
C VAL A 245 -9.53 45.03 8.40
N GLY A 246 -8.90 45.40 7.28
CA GLY A 246 -8.46 46.77 7.01
C GLY A 246 -7.21 47.17 7.81
N THR A 247 -6.38 47.96 7.15
CA THR A 247 -5.77 49.14 7.78
C THR A 247 -6.84 50.16 8.09
#